data_AF-A0A949TKT6-F1
#
_entry.id   AF-A0A949TKT6-F1
#
_cell.length_a   1.000
_cell.length_b   1.000
_cell.length_c   1.000
_cell.angle_alpha   90.00
_cell.angle_beta   90.00
_cell.angle_gamma   90.00
#
_symmetry.space_group_name_H-M   'P 1'
#
loop_
_entity.id
_entity.type
_entity.pdbx_description
1 polymer ?
#
loop_
_entity_poly.entity_id
_entity_poly.type
_entity_poly.pdbx_seq_one_letter_code
_entity_poly.pdbx_strand_id
1 'polypeptide(L)'
;MSCIFEAILFKANFEQIKDNINQEISTNLKLRLDKINDDFSCFHVVENSRIFSSESEIDCVASQISIICSQALLIRYEGRVAYRESTVFQEGYPIKKFDLDDEIWVMVDENGEPIINGKQFRVEQIEDDDDEEYETIYNAIGLGIEYIGINKDIYKDVRSFVTKSNWRYY
;
A
#
# COMPACT_ATOMS: atom_id res chain seq x y z
N MET A 1 2.53 -7.63 16.18
CA MET A 1 3.83 -7.37 15.53
C MET A 1 3.80 -5.95 15.01
N SER A 2 4.85 -5.16 15.23
CA SER A 2 4.96 -3.83 14.65
C SER A 2 5.76 -3.88 13.36
N CYS A 3 5.08 -3.75 12.22
CA CYS A 3 5.74 -3.57 10.93
C CYS A 3 5.42 -2.18 10.39
N ILE A 4 6.47 -1.49 9.96
CA ILE A 4 6.39 -0.35 9.06
C ILE A 4 6.78 -0.90 7.68
N PHE A 5 6.04 -0.51 6.66
CA PHE A 5 6.21 -1.01 5.32
C PHE A 5 6.00 0.11 4.31
N GLU A 6 6.93 0.21 3.36
CA GLU A 6 6.84 1.07 2.20
C GLU A 6 7.12 0.27 0.94
N ALA A 7 6.23 0.41 -0.03
CA ALA A 7 6.37 -0.26 -1.30
C ALA A 7 5.77 0.53 -2.44
N ILE A 8 6.26 0.25 -3.64
CA ILE A 8 5.79 0.85 -4.88
C ILE A 8 5.35 -0.29 -5.79
N LEU A 9 4.04 -0.36 -6.00
CA LEU A 9 3.39 -1.30 -6.90
C LEU A 9 3.23 -0.67 -8.28
N PHE A 10 3.55 -1.40 -9.34
CA PHE A 10 3.44 -0.88 -10.70
C PHE A 10 3.23 -2.01 -11.70
N LYS A 11 2.64 -1.65 -12.85
CA LYS A 11 2.30 -2.59 -13.90
C LYS A 11 3.52 -2.84 -14.78
N ALA A 12 4.23 -3.93 -14.49
CA ALA A 12 5.34 -4.39 -15.29
C ALA A 12 5.56 -5.89 -15.06
N ASN A 13 5.85 -6.62 -16.14
CA ASN A 13 6.25 -8.01 -16.05
C ASN A 13 7.65 -8.13 -15.44
N PHE A 14 7.75 -8.85 -14.32
CA PHE A 14 8.99 -8.98 -13.55
C PHE A 14 10.20 -9.42 -14.40
N GLU A 15 10.02 -10.41 -15.28
CA GLU A 15 11.12 -10.96 -16.08
C GLU A 15 11.66 -9.94 -17.10
N GLN A 16 10.83 -9.00 -17.55
CA GLN A 16 11.23 -7.98 -18.52
C GLN A 16 12.03 -6.85 -17.88
N ILE A 17 11.78 -6.54 -16.61
CA ILE A 17 12.33 -5.34 -15.96
C ILE A 17 13.47 -5.62 -14.99
N LYS A 18 13.58 -6.83 -14.44
CA LYS A 18 14.44 -7.16 -13.29
C LYS A 18 15.92 -6.80 -13.47
N ASP A 19 16.42 -6.84 -14.70
CA ASP A 19 17.83 -6.61 -14.99
C ASP A 19 18.18 -5.12 -15.21
N ASN A 20 17.19 -4.29 -15.54
CA ASN A 20 17.42 -2.91 -16.01
C ASN A 20 16.80 -1.83 -15.12
N ILE A 21 15.67 -2.12 -14.46
CA ILE A 21 14.90 -1.08 -13.76
C ILE A 21 15.69 -0.35 -12.66
N ASN A 22 16.61 -1.05 -11.99
CA ASN A 22 17.47 -0.45 -10.97
C ASN A 22 18.48 0.57 -11.53
N GLN A 23 18.78 0.52 -12.83
CA GLN A 23 19.66 1.48 -13.48
C GLN A 23 18.94 2.79 -13.83
N GLU A 24 17.61 2.74 -13.93
CA GLU A 24 16.76 3.88 -14.27
C GLU A 24 16.27 4.66 -13.04
N ILE A 25 16.50 4.11 -11.84
CA ILE A 25 16.08 4.71 -10.57
C ILE A 25 17.30 5.27 -9.85
N SER A 26 17.29 6.57 -9.58
CA SER A 26 18.25 7.25 -8.72
C SER A 26 17.71 7.35 -7.29
N THR A 27 18.32 6.60 -6.37
CA THR A 27 17.96 6.60 -4.95
C THR A 27 19.10 6.04 -4.08
N ASN A 28 19.16 6.44 -2.82
CA ASN A 28 19.99 5.81 -1.80
C ASN A 28 19.24 4.71 -1.02
N LEU A 29 17.92 4.59 -1.23
CA LEU A 29 17.12 3.55 -0.61
C LEU A 29 17.55 2.18 -1.11
N LYS A 30 17.68 1.24 -0.18
CA LYS A 30 17.83 -0.17 -0.53
C LYS A 30 16.47 -0.72 -0.90
N LEU A 31 16.25 -0.92 -2.19
CA LEU A 31 15.02 -1.50 -2.72
C LEU A 31 15.26 -2.94 -3.12
N ARG A 32 14.27 -3.82 -2.88
CA ARG A 32 14.23 -5.15 -3.49
C ARG A 32 12.99 -5.22 -4.38
N LEU A 33 13.22 -5.70 -5.60
CA LEU A 33 12.18 -5.94 -6.58
C LEU A 33 11.61 -7.34 -6.36
N ASP A 34 10.30 -7.43 -6.21
CA ASP A 34 9.56 -8.69 -6.11
C ASP A 34 8.49 -8.77 -7.20
N LYS A 35 8.19 -10.01 -7.59
CA LYS A 35 7.05 -10.32 -8.46
C LYS A 35 5.78 -10.42 -7.62
N ILE A 36 4.75 -9.67 -7.98
CA ILE A 36 3.40 -9.85 -7.41
C ILE A 36 2.66 -10.90 -8.24
N ASN A 37 2.63 -10.71 -9.56
CA ASN A 37 2.10 -11.67 -10.52
C ASN A 37 2.75 -11.44 -11.90
N ASP A 38 2.15 -11.94 -12.98
CA ASP A 38 2.72 -11.83 -14.33
C ASP A 38 2.67 -10.40 -14.90
N ASP A 39 1.74 -9.56 -14.41
CA ASP A 39 1.52 -8.20 -14.90
C ASP A 39 2.03 -7.12 -13.93
N PHE A 40 2.25 -7.48 -12.66
CA PHE A 40 2.59 -6.54 -11.60
C PHE A 40 3.87 -6.92 -10.88
N SER A 41 4.69 -5.91 -10.67
CA SER A 41 5.93 -5.97 -9.91
C SER A 41 5.89 -4.94 -8.80
N CYS A 42 6.71 -5.15 -7.77
CA CYS A 42 6.72 -4.31 -6.60
C CYS A 42 8.16 -4.05 -6.15
N PHE A 43 8.49 -2.79 -5.90
CA PHE A 43 9.64 -2.46 -5.07
C PHE A 43 9.21 -2.34 -3.62
N HIS A 44 10.02 -2.82 -2.69
CA HIS A 44 9.86 -2.49 -1.27
C HIS A 44 11.19 -2.03 -0.69
N VAL A 45 11.09 -1.18 0.32
CA VAL A 45 12.23 -0.70 1.09
C VAL A 45 12.70 -1.85 2.00
N VAL A 46 13.98 -2.21 1.88
CA VAL A 46 14.64 -3.29 2.65
C VAL A 46 15.12 -2.79 4.01
N GLU A 47 15.19 -1.48 4.22
CA GLU A 47 15.69 -0.92 5.46
C GLU A 47 14.68 -1.07 6.60
N ASN A 48 15.19 -1.57 7.73
CA ASN A 48 14.41 -1.82 8.93
C ASN A 48 14.24 -0.51 9.71
N SER A 49 13.51 0.44 9.15
CA SER A 49 13.29 1.73 9.77
C SER A 49 12.11 1.68 10.76
N ARG A 50 12.25 2.38 11.88
CA ARG A 50 11.16 2.62 12.84
C ARG A 50 10.28 3.81 12.45
N ILE A 51 10.55 4.40 11.29
CA ILE A 51 9.95 5.60 10.73
C ILE A 51 9.86 5.35 9.23
N PHE A 52 8.86 5.90 8.54
CA PHE A 52 8.91 5.92 7.08
C PHE A 52 10.24 6.50 6.60
N SER A 53 10.77 5.99 5.47
CA SER A 53 11.85 6.69 4.77
C SER A 53 11.44 8.14 4.57
N SER A 54 12.41 9.06 4.47
CA SER A 54 12.10 10.48 4.30
C SER A 54 11.09 10.60 3.17
N GLU A 55 9.91 11.16 3.45
CA GLU A 55 8.76 11.14 2.53
C GLU A 55 9.17 11.53 1.10
N SER A 56 10.11 12.46 0.98
CA SER A 56 10.67 12.90 -0.30
C SER A 56 11.40 11.83 -1.11
N GLU A 57 12.13 10.89 -0.51
CA GLU A 57 12.98 9.96 -1.27
C GLU A 57 12.18 8.81 -1.91
N ILE A 58 11.27 8.18 -1.16
CA ILE A 58 10.41 7.13 -1.72
C ILE A 58 9.39 7.71 -2.71
N ASP A 59 8.92 8.95 -2.50
CA ASP A 59 8.10 9.67 -3.47
C ASP A 59 8.87 9.94 -4.76
N CYS A 60 10.15 10.30 -4.68
CA CYS A 60 11.01 10.44 -5.86
C CYS A 60 11.17 9.12 -6.61
N VAL A 61 11.27 7.99 -5.91
CA VAL A 61 11.32 6.67 -6.55
C VAL A 61 9.99 6.35 -7.22
N ALA A 62 8.86 6.59 -6.55
CA ALA A 62 7.52 6.35 -7.12
C ALA A 62 7.28 7.22 -8.37
N SER A 63 7.71 8.49 -8.32
CA SER A 63 7.73 9.40 -9.46
C SER A 63 8.54 8.83 -10.62
N GLN A 64 9.79 8.42 -10.39
CA GLN A 64 10.65 7.82 -11.43
C GLN A 64 10.03 6.56 -12.04
N ILE A 65 9.50 5.65 -11.22
CA ILE A 65 8.84 4.44 -11.70
C ILE A 65 7.60 4.78 -12.54
N SER A 66 6.82 5.79 -12.14
CA SER A 66 5.65 6.22 -12.92
C SER A 66 6.01 6.82 -14.28
N ILE A 67 7.22 7.36 -14.46
CA ILE A 67 7.72 7.80 -15.77
C ILE A 67 8.03 6.57 -16.65
N ILE A 68 8.65 5.55 -16.08
CA ILE A 68 9.06 4.33 -16.79
C ILE A 68 7.84 3.45 -17.15
N CYS A 69 6.94 3.27 -16.19
CA CYS A 69 5.82 2.32 -16.24
C CYS A 69 4.46 3.01 -16.45
N SER A 70 4.44 4.30 -16.80
CA SER A 70 3.26 5.19 -16.89
C SER A 70 2.53 5.48 -15.57
N GLN A 71 2.45 4.51 -14.66
CA GLN A 71 1.82 4.64 -13.35
C GLN A 71 2.56 3.86 -12.27
N ALA A 72 2.52 4.38 -11.04
CA ALA A 72 3.03 3.71 -9.84
C ALA A 72 2.11 4.01 -8.65
N LEU A 73 1.96 3.04 -7.75
CA LEU A 73 1.23 3.19 -6.51
C LEU A 73 2.19 3.02 -5.34
N LEU A 74 2.48 4.13 -4.66
CA LEU A 74 3.18 4.11 -3.40
C LEU A 74 2.21 3.67 -2.29
N ILE A 75 2.64 2.73 -1.47
CA ILE A 75 1.90 2.14 -0.37
C ILE A 75 2.70 2.36 0.91
N ARG A 76 2.07 2.91 1.94
CA ARG A 76 2.63 3.03 3.29
C ARG A 76 1.72 2.34 4.29
N TYR A 77 2.32 1.60 5.20
CA TYR A 77 1.60 0.90 6.25
C TYR A 77 2.39 0.90 7.55
N GLU A 78 1.72 1.23 8.66
CA GLU A 78 2.25 1.06 10.01
C GLU A 78 1.25 0.29 10.88
N GLY A 79 1.57 -0.97 11.15
CA GLY A 79 0.68 -1.87 11.90
C GLY A 79 0.52 -1.56 13.39
N ARG A 80 1.32 -0.64 13.98
CA ARG A 80 1.16 -0.25 15.40
C ARG A 80 -0.03 0.66 15.62
N VAL A 81 -0.27 1.55 14.67
CA VAL A 81 -1.30 2.59 14.75
C VAL A 81 -2.36 2.39 13.66
N ALA A 82 -2.36 1.21 13.02
CA ALA A 82 -3.22 0.86 11.89
C ALA A 82 -3.19 1.88 10.74
N TYR A 83 -2.09 2.63 10.59
CA TYR A 83 -1.97 3.63 9.55
C TYR A 83 -1.77 2.97 8.19
N ARG A 84 -2.53 3.44 7.21
CA ARG A 84 -2.57 2.99 5.83
C ARG A 84 -2.66 4.22 4.94
N GLU A 85 -1.80 4.28 3.94
CA GLU A 85 -1.85 5.33 2.94
C GLU A 85 -1.49 4.73 1.58
N SER A 86 -2.10 5.26 0.53
CA SER A 86 -1.58 5.05 -0.81
C SER A 86 -1.59 6.32 -1.65
N THR A 87 -0.56 6.49 -2.47
CA THR A 87 -0.43 7.63 -3.38
C THR A 87 -0.17 7.12 -4.79
N VAL A 88 -1.04 7.54 -5.71
CA VAL A 88 -0.93 7.22 -7.14
C VAL A 88 -0.09 8.28 -7.82
N PHE A 89 0.96 7.82 -8.50
CA PHE A 89 1.81 8.62 -9.37
C PHE A 89 1.52 8.28 -10.83
N GLN A 90 1.49 9.29 -11.68
CA GLN A 90 1.36 9.15 -13.12
C GLN A 90 2.30 10.15 -13.81
N GLU A 91 3.11 9.66 -14.74
CA GLU A 91 4.04 10.48 -15.54
C GLU A 91 4.95 11.39 -14.68
N GLY A 92 5.36 10.91 -13.51
CA GLY A 92 6.25 11.62 -12.59
C GLY A 92 5.55 12.44 -11.50
N TYR A 93 4.23 12.54 -11.50
CA TYR A 93 3.49 13.41 -10.58
C TYR A 93 2.51 12.64 -9.71
N PRO A 94 2.35 12.98 -8.42
CA PRO A 94 1.27 12.46 -7.60
C PRO A 94 -0.06 13.03 -8.08
N ILE A 95 -0.99 12.16 -8.46
CA ILE A 95 -2.30 12.57 -9.00
C ILE A 95 -3.47 12.29 -8.05
N LYS A 96 -3.29 11.35 -7.12
CA LYS A 96 -4.31 10.99 -6.13
C LYS A 96 -3.64 10.41 -4.90
N LYS A 97 -4.15 10.81 -3.73
CA LYS A 97 -3.77 10.26 -2.43
C LYS A 97 -5.02 9.69 -1.77
N PHE A 98 -4.83 8.58 -1.06
CA PHE A 98 -5.81 7.95 -0.19
C PHE A 98 -5.19 7.77 1.19
N ASP A 99 -5.88 8.21 2.23
CA ASP A 99 -5.47 8.06 3.62
C ASP A 99 -6.66 7.68 4.52
N LEU A 100 -6.51 7.87 5.83
CA LEU A 100 -7.50 7.51 6.84
C LEU A 100 -8.87 8.16 6.59
N ASP A 101 -8.91 9.37 6.03
CA ASP A 101 -10.14 10.11 5.78
C ASP A 101 -10.93 9.55 4.59
N ASP A 102 -10.26 8.81 3.70
CA ASP A 102 -10.88 8.10 2.58
C ASP A 102 -11.40 6.71 2.97
N GLU A 103 -11.03 6.19 4.15
CA GLU A 103 -11.43 4.85 4.58
C GLU A 103 -12.92 4.79 4.95
N ILE A 104 -13.56 3.68 4.59
CA ILE A 104 -14.95 3.39 4.97
C ILE A 104 -14.96 2.24 5.97
N TRP A 105 -15.56 2.53 7.11
CA TRP A 105 -15.65 1.65 8.27
C TRP A 105 -17.08 1.16 8.45
N VAL A 106 -17.20 -0.06 8.94
CA VAL A 106 -18.47 -0.65 9.39
C VAL A 106 -18.25 -1.29 10.75
N MET A 107 -19.30 -1.37 11.55
CA MET A 107 -19.29 -2.16 12.76
C MET A 107 -19.06 -3.64 12.44
N VAL A 108 -18.48 -4.37 13.39
CA VAL A 108 -18.39 -5.83 13.35
C VAL A 108 -19.56 -6.48 14.10
N ASP A 109 -19.88 -7.72 13.75
CA ASP A 109 -20.84 -8.54 14.47
C ASP A 109 -20.22 -9.26 15.68
N GLU A 110 -21.01 -10.07 16.37
CA GLU A 110 -20.57 -10.85 17.54
C GLU A 110 -19.45 -11.87 17.25
N ASN A 111 -19.18 -12.17 15.98
CA ASN A 111 -18.09 -13.03 15.54
C ASN A 111 -16.86 -12.24 15.09
N GLY A 112 -16.90 -10.91 15.16
CA GLY A 112 -15.85 -10.03 14.64
C GLY A 112 -15.89 -9.87 13.12
N GLU A 113 -16.98 -10.24 12.45
CA GLU A 113 -17.12 -10.11 11.00
C GLU A 113 -17.77 -8.77 10.63
N PRO A 114 -17.29 -8.08 9.56
CA PRO A 114 -17.81 -6.78 9.19
C PRO A 114 -19.26 -6.85 8.69
N ILE A 115 -20.12 -5.96 9.21
CA ILE A 115 -21.53 -5.85 8.80
C ILE A 115 -21.62 -5.02 7.51
N ILE A 116 -21.32 -5.64 6.36
CA ILE A 116 -21.16 -4.97 5.05
C ILE A 116 -22.40 -4.15 4.63
N ASN A 117 -23.61 -4.62 4.96
CA ASN A 117 -24.86 -3.94 4.64
C ASN A 117 -25.35 -3.00 5.76
N GLY A 118 -24.51 -2.74 6.77
CA GLY A 118 -24.79 -1.87 7.89
C GLY A 118 -24.55 -0.39 7.58
N LYS A 119 -24.56 0.41 8.65
CA LYS A 119 -24.17 1.83 8.56
C LYS A 119 -22.68 1.91 8.23
N GLN A 120 -22.35 2.83 7.33
CA GLN A 120 -20.98 3.14 6.94
C GLN A 120 -20.54 4.43 7.62
N PHE A 121 -19.28 4.44 8.06
CA PHE A 121 -18.69 5.53 8.83
C PHE A 121 -17.39 5.98 8.18
N ARG A 122 -17.15 7.29 8.23
CA ARG A 122 -15.82 7.87 8.11
C ARG A 122 -15.16 7.90 9.48
N VAL A 123 -13.84 7.97 9.52
CA VAL A 123 -13.09 8.02 10.79
C VAL A 123 -13.55 9.15 11.71
N GLU A 124 -13.87 10.32 11.17
CA GLU A 124 -14.36 11.49 11.92
C GLU A 124 -15.71 11.27 12.62
N GLN A 125 -16.41 10.19 12.27
CA GLN A 125 -17.71 9.81 12.81
C GLN A 125 -17.62 8.69 13.86
N ILE A 126 -16.41 8.16 14.09
CA ILE A 126 -16.13 7.15 15.12
C ILE A 126 -15.66 7.92 16.35
N GLU A 127 -16.35 7.73 17.48
CA GLU A 127 -16.00 8.36 18.74
C GLU A 127 -14.97 7.49 19.48
N ASP A 128 -13.94 8.12 20.07
CA ASP A 128 -12.84 7.41 20.75
C ASP A 128 -13.30 6.64 22.01
N ASP A 129 -14.48 6.98 22.55
CA ASP A 129 -15.11 6.37 23.73
C ASP A 129 -16.28 5.43 23.38
N ASP A 130 -16.41 5.05 22.11
CA ASP A 130 -17.36 4.03 21.69
C ASP A 130 -16.86 2.63 22.09
N ASP A 131 -17.73 1.85 22.75
CA ASP A 131 -17.47 0.44 23.07
C ASP A 131 -17.65 -0.47 21.81
N GLU A 132 -18.02 0.11 20.67
CA GLU A 132 -18.18 -0.58 19.39
C GLU A 132 -16.84 -0.86 18.68
N GLU A 133 -16.76 -2.04 18.06
CA GLU A 133 -15.62 -2.44 17.24
C GLU A 133 -15.93 -2.21 15.75
N TYR A 134 -14.94 -1.68 15.02
CA TYR A 134 -15.08 -1.31 13.61
C TYR A 134 -14.02 -1.98 12.75
N GLU A 135 -14.36 -2.31 11.50
CA GLU A 135 -13.44 -2.80 10.48
C GLU A 135 -13.62 -2.03 9.17
N THR A 136 -12.52 -1.89 8.42
CA THR A 136 -12.51 -1.24 7.11
C THR A 136 -13.03 -2.18 6.02
N ILE A 137 -14.03 -1.72 5.27
CA ILE A 137 -14.45 -2.38 4.03
C ILE A 137 -13.78 -1.77 2.79
N TYR A 138 -13.37 -0.51 2.90
CA TYR A 138 -12.54 0.18 1.92
C TYR A 138 -11.41 0.88 2.66
N ASN A 139 -10.21 0.31 2.66
CA ASN A 139 -9.02 0.97 3.21
C ASN A 139 -8.24 1.71 2.12
N ALA A 140 -7.39 2.65 2.55
CA ALA A 140 -6.63 3.54 1.69
C ALA A 140 -5.79 2.80 0.63
N ILE A 141 -5.21 1.65 1.00
CA ILE A 141 -4.41 0.82 0.09
C ILE A 141 -5.30 0.17 -0.97
N GLY A 142 -6.44 -0.39 -0.57
CA GLY A 142 -7.40 -0.99 -1.48
C GLY A 142 -7.94 0.01 -2.50
N LEU A 143 -8.23 1.23 -2.05
CA LEU A 143 -8.67 2.33 -2.92
C LEU A 143 -7.61 2.70 -3.97
N GLY A 144 -6.34 2.78 -3.58
CA GLY A 144 -5.24 3.02 -4.50
C GLY A 144 -5.07 1.92 -5.55
N ILE A 145 -5.18 0.66 -5.14
CA ILE A 145 -5.11 -0.50 -6.02
C ILE A 145 -6.25 -0.47 -7.05
N GLU A 146 -7.49 -0.22 -6.59
CA GLU A 146 -8.65 -0.08 -7.47
C GLU A 146 -8.47 1.07 -8.46
N TYR A 147 -7.90 2.21 -8.01
CA TYR A 147 -7.66 3.38 -8.85
C TYR A 147 -6.72 3.10 -10.02
N ILE A 148 -5.64 2.32 -9.81
CA ILE A 148 -4.70 1.96 -10.88
C ILE A 148 -5.20 0.81 -11.77
N GLY A 149 -6.49 0.46 -11.67
CA GLY A 149 -7.14 -0.53 -12.53
C GLY A 149 -6.74 -1.97 -12.22
N ILE A 150 -6.21 -2.22 -11.02
CA ILE A 150 -5.87 -3.55 -10.54
C ILE A 150 -7.13 -4.22 -9.99
N ASN A 151 -7.46 -5.42 -10.49
CA ASN A 151 -8.60 -6.19 -9.99
C ASN A 151 -8.44 -6.51 -8.49
N LYS A 152 -9.57 -6.52 -7.75
CA LYS A 152 -9.64 -6.80 -6.30
C LYS A 152 -9.03 -8.14 -5.91
N ASP A 153 -8.89 -9.11 -6.81
CA ASP A 153 -8.20 -10.38 -6.50
C ASP A 153 -6.71 -10.17 -6.18
N ILE A 154 -6.07 -9.19 -6.82
CA ILE A 154 -4.68 -8.81 -6.55
C ILE A 154 -4.54 -8.15 -5.18
N TYR A 155 -5.63 -7.61 -4.61
CA TYR A 155 -5.64 -7.14 -3.23
C TYR A 155 -5.28 -8.26 -2.25
N LYS A 156 -5.69 -9.51 -2.51
CA LYS A 156 -5.29 -10.65 -1.67
C LYS A 156 -3.82 -10.96 -1.83
N ASP A 157 -3.25 -10.80 -3.02
CA ASP A 157 -1.82 -11.02 -3.27
C ASP A 157 -0.98 -9.90 -2.67
N VAL A 158 -1.40 -8.64 -2.78
CA VAL A 158 -0.75 -7.48 -2.15
C VAL A 158 -0.92 -7.55 -0.64
N ARG A 159 -2.11 -7.84 -0.10
CA ARG A 159 -2.33 -8.05 1.33
C ARG A 159 -1.54 -9.24 1.81
N SER A 160 -1.52 -10.36 1.10
CA SER A 160 -0.68 -11.52 1.39
C SER A 160 0.80 -11.16 1.31
N PHE A 161 1.22 -10.31 0.38
CA PHE A 161 2.59 -9.85 0.29
C PHE A 161 2.93 -8.98 1.50
N VAL A 162 2.06 -8.04 1.87
CA VAL A 162 2.18 -7.18 3.05
C VAL A 162 2.10 -7.98 4.37
N THR A 163 1.33 -9.06 4.43
CA THR A 163 1.03 -9.82 5.68
C THR A 163 1.74 -11.18 5.82
N LYS A 164 1.91 -11.97 4.74
CA LYS A 164 2.75 -13.19 4.72
C LYS A 164 4.24 -12.87 4.77
N SER A 165 4.60 -11.59 4.65
CA SER A 165 5.84 -11.02 5.15
C SER A 165 6.02 -11.18 6.68
N ASN A 166 5.65 -12.34 7.23
CA ASN A 166 6.36 -13.00 8.33
C ASN A 166 7.78 -13.33 7.85
N TRP A 167 8.58 -12.30 7.53
CA TRP A 167 10.01 -12.45 7.30
C TRP A 167 10.60 -12.87 8.64
N ARG A 168 10.73 -14.19 8.82
CA ARG A 168 11.45 -14.79 9.93
C ARG A 168 12.83 -14.17 9.95
N TYR A 169 13.07 -13.43 11.02
CA TYR A 169 14.38 -13.01 11.48
C TYR A 169 15.38 -14.17 11.33
N TYR A 170 16.42 -13.94 10.54
CA TYR A 170 17.73 -14.57 10.76
C TYR A 170 18.64 -13.53 11.40
#